data_AF-A0A3N5GHC9-F1
#
_entry.id   AF-A0A3N5GHC9-F1
#
_cell.length_a   1.000
_cell.length_b   1.000
_cell.length_c   1.000
_cell.angle_alpha   90.00
_cell.angle_beta   90.00
_cell.angle_gamma   90.00
#
_symmetry.space_group_name_H-M   'P 1'
#
loop_
_entity.id
_entity.type
_entity.pdbx_description
1 polymer ?
#
loop_
_entity_poly.entity_id
_entity_poly.type
_entity_poly.pdbx_seq_one_letter_code
_entity_poly.pdbx_strand_id
1 'polypeptide(L)'
;MAFNLVRLSQQDPRWKNTKLGFSNDSTIGAYGCAMTSVCMWLSGFGFPETPDSLNTKLKAAGGYVQDAIIWGAVSAIYPKVKHKNLLLCRDTDAPIDAIGNSIAAGQPVLLEVDSSPKSGLQTHWVVAYKKMGKDFYILDPWPHPTEEGKDISLMSRYSQGKELKRSITAVVFYECLGAGETIPTTPPADGYYVRVADGLDAGLRLRSAASTASDTVALEASGAFLKVIESEATARPKIGIFDQWLRVRDGNGLEGYVAAWYVENAPSGSTTPATPTEPPVNPPATPPKRIRKSVADGLENIPTEAPADKRLTPAANASATTHLAADIWNRYGGLLNALSGVLSIQPGTAVAVLAIESGGQAFGPDGRMIIRFENHLFYQYWGKNNLAKFNQHFAFNATQRWTGHKWRSNPTGAWRDCHTSQASEWEVLNFACALDETAAKLSISMGAPQIMGFNASVIGYASASDMFAAFSVSERDQVIGLFD
;
A
#
# COMPACT_ATOMS: atom_id res chain seq x y z
N MET A 1 -19.32 3.82 23.73
CA MET A 1 -20.45 4.58 24.32
C MET A 1 -21.77 3.93 23.91
N ALA A 2 -22.91 4.17 24.57
CA ALA A 2 -24.19 3.63 24.10
C ALA A 2 -24.75 4.47 22.93
N PHE A 3 -25.26 3.82 21.89
CA PHE A 3 -25.82 4.50 20.72
C PHE A 3 -27.29 4.90 20.97
N ASN A 4 -27.61 6.17 20.75
CA ASN A 4 -28.98 6.69 20.76
C ASN A 4 -29.46 6.96 19.33
N LEU A 5 -30.74 6.72 19.04
CA LEU A 5 -31.28 6.99 17.72
C LEU A 5 -31.36 8.51 17.48
N VAL A 6 -30.63 8.99 16.48
CA VAL A 6 -30.72 10.37 16.00
C VAL A 6 -31.14 10.35 14.55
N ARG A 7 -32.25 11.01 14.23
CA ARG A 7 -32.78 11.12 12.87
C ARG A 7 -32.43 12.49 12.31
N LEU A 8 -31.77 12.52 11.16
CA LEU A 8 -31.44 13.72 10.42
C LEU A 8 -31.82 13.51 8.96
N SER A 9 -32.25 14.56 8.30
CA SER A 9 -32.60 14.52 6.88
C SER A 9 -31.63 15.36 6.07
N GLN A 10 -31.08 14.82 4.99
CA GLN A 10 -30.30 15.58 4.03
C GLN A 10 -31.16 16.65 3.34
N GLN A 11 -32.48 16.42 3.25
CA GLN A 11 -33.47 17.30 2.63
C GLN A 11 -33.96 18.44 3.53
N ASP A 12 -33.41 18.60 4.74
CA ASP A 12 -33.79 19.66 5.66
C ASP A 12 -33.47 21.06 5.10
N PRO A 13 -34.42 22.02 5.10
CA PRO A 13 -34.21 23.36 4.59
C PRO A 13 -33.00 24.11 5.15
N ARG A 14 -32.55 23.77 6.37
CA ARG A 14 -31.40 24.42 7.01
C ARG A 14 -30.08 24.21 6.27
N TRP A 15 -29.93 23.09 5.55
CA TRP A 15 -28.66 22.72 4.90
C TRP A 15 -28.79 22.05 3.54
N LYS A 16 -29.99 21.70 3.07
CA LYS A 16 -30.19 21.01 1.79
C LYS A 16 -29.58 21.73 0.59
N ASN A 17 -29.44 23.05 0.67
CA ASN A 17 -28.87 23.89 -0.39
C ASN A 17 -27.36 24.15 -0.20
N THR A 18 -26.75 23.72 0.92
CA THR A 18 -25.31 23.84 1.14
C THR A 18 -24.55 22.93 0.16
N LYS A 19 -23.45 23.42 -0.42
CA LYS A 19 -22.57 22.64 -1.30
C LYS A 19 -21.91 21.49 -0.54
N LEU A 20 -22.00 20.28 -1.09
CA LEU A 20 -21.42 19.07 -0.53
C LEU A 20 -19.97 18.93 -0.96
N GLY A 21 -19.05 18.73 -0.01
CA GLY A 21 -17.62 18.60 -0.31
C GLY A 21 -17.08 19.77 -1.15
N PHE A 22 -16.29 19.45 -2.16
CA PHE A 22 -15.69 20.42 -3.10
C PHE A 22 -16.40 20.48 -4.46
N SER A 23 -17.53 19.77 -4.62
CA SER A 23 -18.29 19.77 -5.88
C SER A 23 -18.97 21.11 -6.14
N ASN A 24 -18.93 21.55 -7.39
CA ASN A 24 -19.65 22.75 -7.85
C ASN A 24 -21.14 22.48 -8.11
N ASP A 25 -21.55 21.22 -8.30
CA ASP A 25 -22.88 20.87 -8.78
C ASP A 25 -23.72 20.13 -7.72
N SER A 26 -23.09 19.64 -6.66
CA SER A 26 -23.76 18.83 -5.63
C SER A 26 -24.09 19.63 -4.37
N THR A 27 -25.27 19.39 -3.82
CA THR A 27 -25.67 19.90 -2.49
C THR A 27 -25.89 18.75 -1.52
N ILE A 28 -25.92 19.07 -0.22
CA ILE A 28 -26.28 18.10 0.82
C ILE A 28 -27.66 17.48 0.51
N GLY A 29 -28.64 18.28 0.08
CA GLY A 29 -29.97 17.79 -0.25
C GLY A 29 -30.00 16.80 -1.41
N ALA A 30 -29.21 17.07 -2.46
CA ALA A 30 -29.21 16.22 -3.64
C ALA A 30 -28.39 14.93 -3.47
N TYR A 31 -27.21 15.00 -2.83
CA TYR A 31 -26.23 13.91 -2.82
C TYR A 31 -25.66 13.57 -1.44
N GLY A 32 -26.17 14.16 -0.36
CA GLY A 32 -25.59 14.08 0.99
C GLY A 32 -25.86 12.81 1.78
N CYS A 33 -26.49 11.77 1.22
CA CYS A 33 -26.94 10.59 1.96
C CYS A 33 -25.85 9.93 2.81
N ALA A 34 -24.65 9.76 2.26
CA ALA A 34 -23.51 9.17 2.95
C ALA A 34 -23.06 10.02 4.15
N MET A 35 -22.82 11.31 3.93
CA MET A 35 -22.40 12.25 4.97
C MET A 35 -23.48 12.41 6.05
N THR A 36 -24.76 12.50 5.68
CA THR A 36 -25.86 12.61 6.66
C THR A 36 -26.01 11.31 7.46
N SER A 37 -25.76 10.15 6.86
CA SER A 37 -25.71 8.87 7.59
C SER A 37 -24.56 8.83 8.61
N VAL A 38 -23.37 9.29 8.24
CA VAL A 38 -22.25 9.46 9.19
C VAL A 38 -22.62 10.44 10.29
N CYS A 39 -23.30 11.54 9.96
CA CYS A 39 -23.77 12.51 10.95
C CYS A 39 -24.73 11.87 11.95
N MET A 40 -25.74 11.12 11.50
CA MET A 40 -26.66 10.40 12.40
C MET A 40 -25.90 9.41 13.30
N TRP A 41 -24.90 8.72 12.75
CA TRP A 41 -24.07 7.77 13.49
C TRP A 41 -23.26 8.48 14.59
N LEU A 42 -22.59 9.57 14.27
CA LEU A 42 -21.81 10.38 15.22
C LEU A 42 -22.72 10.98 16.30
N SER A 43 -23.84 11.59 15.90
CA SER A 43 -24.80 12.19 16.83
C SER A 43 -25.38 11.15 17.79
N GLY A 44 -25.61 9.92 17.32
CA GLY A 44 -26.09 8.85 18.19
C GLY A 44 -25.10 8.43 19.28
N PHE A 45 -23.80 8.59 19.06
CA PHE A 45 -22.77 8.44 20.09
C PHE A 45 -22.51 9.72 20.92
N GLY A 46 -23.31 10.78 20.70
CA GLY A 46 -23.27 12.01 21.49
C GLY A 46 -22.33 13.09 20.94
N PHE A 47 -21.77 12.92 19.74
CA PHE A 47 -21.03 14.01 19.07
C PHE A 47 -22.02 15.06 18.53
N PRO A 48 -21.92 16.34 18.89
CA PRO A 48 -22.93 17.35 18.56
C PRO A 48 -22.80 17.85 17.11
N GLU A 49 -23.05 16.96 16.15
CA GLU A 49 -22.98 17.26 14.72
C GLU A 49 -24.35 17.52 14.08
N THR A 50 -24.31 18.37 13.06
CA THR A 50 -25.36 18.56 12.05
C THR A 50 -24.77 18.23 10.68
N PRO A 51 -25.59 17.97 9.64
CA PRO A 51 -25.07 17.74 8.30
C PRO A 51 -24.21 18.89 7.78
N ASP A 52 -24.54 20.13 8.14
CA ASP A 52 -23.76 21.32 7.77
C ASP A 52 -22.42 21.41 8.51
N SER A 53 -22.42 21.21 9.84
CA SER A 53 -21.19 21.24 10.65
C SER A 53 -20.23 20.12 10.30
N LEU A 54 -20.74 18.90 10.09
CA LEU A 54 -19.93 17.76 9.70
C LEU A 54 -19.34 17.95 8.30
N ASN A 55 -20.15 18.42 7.34
CA ASN A 55 -19.66 18.73 5.99
C ASN A 55 -18.52 19.75 6.04
N THR A 56 -18.62 20.79 6.88
CA THR A 56 -17.56 21.78 7.07
C THR A 56 -16.28 21.17 7.65
N LYS A 57 -16.40 20.35 8.72
CA LYS A 57 -15.24 19.69 9.34
C LYS A 57 -14.55 18.71 8.40
N LEU A 58 -15.32 17.94 7.64
CA LEU A 58 -14.78 17.03 6.64
C LEU A 58 -14.04 17.78 5.54
N LYS A 59 -14.54 18.91 5.03
CA LYS A 59 -13.78 19.74 4.07
C LYS A 59 -12.45 20.21 4.65
N ALA A 60 -12.45 20.69 5.89
CA ALA A 60 -11.23 21.18 6.55
C ALA A 60 -10.17 20.07 6.76
N ALA A 61 -10.62 18.83 6.98
CA ALA A 61 -9.75 17.66 7.17
C ALA A 61 -9.44 16.90 5.88
N GLY A 62 -9.65 17.51 4.69
CA GLY A 62 -9.44 16.82 3.41
C GLY A 62 -10.34 15.60 3.18
N GLY A 63 -11.46 15.49 3.90
CA GLY A 63 -12.35 14.33 3.96
C GLY A 63 -13.28 14.15 2.76
N TYR A 64 -12.96 14.75 1.61
CA TYR A 64 -13.71 14.61 0.37
C TYR A 64 -12.82 14.51 -0.87
N VAL A 65 -13.24 13.69 -1.82
CA VAL A 65 -12.85 13.82 -3.24
C VAL A 65 -14.09 14.30 -4.00
N GLN A 66 -14.09 15.54 -4.48
CA GLN A 66 -15.31 16.21 -4.96
C GLN A 66 -16.41 16.17 -3.89
N ASP A 67 -17.53 15.49 -4.12
CA ASP A 67 -18.64 15.29 -3.19
C ASP A 67 -18.64 13.90 -2.51
N ALA A 68 -17.69 13.03 -2.86
CA ALA A 68 -17.55 11.71 -2.25
C ALA A 68 -16.78 11.77 -0.93
N ILE A 69 -17.38 11.24 0.14
CA ILE A 69 -16.75 11.20 1.47
C ILE A 69 -15.55 10.25 1.51
N ILE A 70 -14.46 10.68 2.15
CA ILE A 70 -13.35 9.81 2.53
C ILE A 70 -13.66 9.26 3.92
N TRP A 71 -14.12 8.01 3.98
CA TRP A 71 -14.60 7.38 5.23
C TRP A 71 -13.61 7.42 6.39
N GLY A 72 -12.31 7.29 6.10
CA GLY A 72 -11.23 7.37 7.10
C GLY A 72 -11.13 8.72 7.80
N ALA A 73 -11.44 9.82 7.11
CA ALA A 73 -11.28 11.20 7.61
C ALA A 73 -12.13 11.50 8.85
N VAL A 74 -13.22 10.75 9.05
CA VAL A 74 -14.05 10.83 10.26
C VAL A 74 -13.21 10.51 11.51
N SER A 75 -12.29 9.54 11.42
CA SER A 75 -11.44 9.12 12.54
C SER A 75 -10.39 10.18 12.90
N ALA A 76 -9.95 10.98 11.92
CA ALA A 76 -9.03 12.10 12.16
C ALA A 76 -9.73 13.25 12.91
N ILE A 77 -11.02 13.48 12.64
CA ILE A 77 -11.81 14.53 13.29
C ILE A 77 -12.27 14.09 14.69
N TYR A 78 -12.62 12.81 14.86
CA TYR A 78 -13.12 12.26 16.11
C TYR A 78 -12.23 11.10 16.58
N PRO A 79 -11.24 11.35 17.45
CA PRO A 79 -10.26 10.32 17.88
C PRO A 79 -10.86 9.08 18.57
N LYS A 80 -12.11 9.17 19.06
CA LYS A 80 -12.85 8.05 19.65
C LYS A 80 -13.62 7.21 18.62
N VAL A 81 -13.62 7.62 17.36
CA VAL A 81 -14.32 6.95 16.26
C VAL A 81 -13.28 6.31 15.37
N LYS A 82 -13.37 5.00 15.18
CA LYS A 82 -12.48 4.24 14.30
C LYS A 82 -13.25 3.80 13.07
N HIS A 83 -12.82 4.21 11.89
CA HIS A 83 -13.22 3.53 10.66
C HIS A 83 -12.57 2.14 10.62
N LYS A 84 -13.38 1.07 10.60
CA LYS A 84 -12.87 -0.31 10.62
C LYS A 84 -12.67 -0.84 9.21
N ASN A 85 -13.70 -0.76 8.37
CA ASN A 85 -13.59 -1.21 6.98
C ASN A 85 -14.75 -0.68 6.11
N LEU A 86 -14.52 -0.66 4.79
CA LEU A 86 -15.52 -0.50 3.73
C LEU A 86 -15.51 -1.77 2.87
N LEU A 87 -16.64 -2.47 2.79
CA LEU A 87 -16.79 -3.66 1.96
C LEU A 87 -17.73 -3.35 0.79
N LEU A 88 -17.24 -3.48 -0.44
CA LEU A 88 -18.06 -3.38 -1.64
C LEU A 88 -18.70 -4.73 -1.94
N CYS A 89 -20.03 -4.75 -2.01
CA CYS A 89 -20.87 -5.94 -2.14
C CYS A 89 -21.70 -5.91 -3.44
N ARG A 90 -21.19 -5.23 -4.49
CA ARG A 90 -21.92 -5.06 -5.76
C ARG A 90 -22.04 -6.39 -6.50
N ASP A 91 -20.95 -7.15 -6.53
CA ASP A 91 -20.84 -8.43 -7.24
C ASP A 91 -20.79 -9.64 -6.29
N THR A 92 -20.84 -9.42 -4.98
CA THR A 92 -20.72 -10.44 -3.92
C THR A 92 -21.80 -10.25 -2.86
N ASP A 93 -22.11 -11.30 -2.08
CA ASP A 93 -23.11 -11.20 -1.01
C ASP A 93 -22.62 -10.32 0.14
N ALA A 94 -23.47 -9.43 0.63
CA ALA A 94 -23.16 -8.63 1.82
C ALA A 94 -23.03 -9.51 3.09
N PRO A 95 -22.10 -9.19 4.00
CA PRO A 95 -21.81 -10.01 5.18
C PRO A 95 -22.84 -9.79 6.29
N ILE A 96 -24.03 -10.37 6.13
CA ILE A 96 -25.19 -10.17 7.03
C ILE A 96 -24.90 -10.50 8.49
N ASP A 97 -24.07 -11.51 8.75
CA ASP A 97 -23.71 -11.88 10.12
C ASP A 97 -22.73 -10.89 10.74
N ALA A 98 -21.76 -10.36 9.99
CA ALA A 98 -20.87 -9.31 10.48
C ALA A 98 -21.62 -8.02 10.80
N ILE A 99 -22.56 -7.62 9.93
CA ILE A 99 -23.45 -6.46 10.17
C ILE A 99 -24.26 -6.69 11.44
N GLY A 100 -24.88 -7.86 11.57
CA GLY A 100 -25.65 -8.23 12.76
C GLY A 100 -24.83 -8.22 14.05
N ASN A 101 -23.62 -8.75 14.01
CA ASN A 101 -22.72 -8.81 15.16
C ASN A 101 -22.25 -7.42 15.59
N SER A 102 -21.94 -6.52 14.65
CA SER A 102 -21.60 -5.13 14.95
C SER A 102 -22.75 -4.41 15.64
N ILE A 103 -23.97 -4.54 15.11
CA ILE A 103 -25.18 -3.96 15.69
C ILE A 103 -25.41 -4.53 17.11
N ALA A 104 -25.25 -5.85 17.29
CA ALA A 104 -25.38 -6.48 18.59
C ALA A 104 -24.32 -6.00 19.60
N ALA A 105 -23.13 -5.63 19.13
CA ALA A 105 -22.08 -4.97 19.92
C ALA A 105 -22.35 -3.47 20.20
N GLY A 106 -23.53 -2.96 19.83
CA GLY A 106 -23.90 -1.55 20.02
C GLY A 106 -23.25 -0.60 19.02
N GLN A 107 -22.74 -1.12 17.90
CA GLN A 107 -22.08 -0.36 16.84
C GLN A 107 -22.92 -0.44 15.55
N PRO A 108 -23.82 0.53 15.30
CA PRO A 108 -24.60 0.59 14.06
C PRO A 108 -23.71 0.64 12.83
N VAL A 109 -24.24 0.23 11.68
CA VAL A 109 -23.46 0.04 10.45
C VAL A 109 -24.08 0.87 9.33
N LEU A 110 -23.25 1.53 8.52
CA LEU A 110 -23.73 2.27 7.35
C LEU A 110 -23.81 1.30 6.17
N LEU A 111 -24.94 1.32 5.46
CA LEU A 111 -25.22 0.44 4.33
C LEU A 111 -25.49 1.28 3.08
N GLU A 112 -24.81 0.94 1.97
CA GLU A 112 -25.20 1.40 0.64
C GLU A 112 -26.27 0.46 0.10
N VAL A 113 -27.34 1.04 -0.43
CA VAL A 113 -28.48 0.35 -1.05
C VAL A 113 -28.80 0.99 -2.39
N ASP A 114 -29.53 0.25 -3.20
CA ASP A 114 -30.09 0.74 -4.46
C ASP A 114 -31.43 1.43 -4.21
N SER A 115 -31.49 2.74 -4.45
CA SER A 115 -32.68 3.56 -4.19
C SER A 115 -33.77 3.47 -5.25
N SER A 116 -33.49 2.90 -6.43
CA SER A 116 -34.46 2.88 -7.52
C SER A 116 -34.24 1.69 -8.46
N PRO A 117 -35.31 1.05 -9.01
CA PRO A 117 -35.17 -0.06 -9.95
C PRO A 117 -34.71 0.37 -11.36
N LYS A 118 -34.33 1.64 -11.55
CA LYS A 118 -33.85 2.14 -12.84
C LYS A 118 -32.51 1.48 -13.20
N SER A 119 -32.24 1.38 -14.50
CA SER A 119 -30.95 0.88 -14.99
C SER A 119 -29.80 1.80 -14.53
N GLY A 120 -28.77 1.23 -13.91
CA GLY A 120 -27.64 1.96 -13.34
C GLY A 120 -27.69 1.99 -11.81
N LEU A 121 -26.54 2.23 -11.16
CA LEU A 121 -26.46 2.27 -9.70
C LEU A 121 -27.03 3.59 -9.18
N GLN A 122 -28.18 3.52 -8.52
CA GLN A 122 -28.81 4.66 -7.86
C GLN A 122 -28.48 4.65 -6.37
N THR A 123 -27.23 4.95 -6.05
CA THR A 123 -26.66 4.79 -4.71
C THR A 123 -27.39 5.63 -3.65
N HIS A 124 -27.77 5.00 -2.54
CA HIS A 124 -28.26 5.68 -1.35
C HIS A 124 -27.67 5.03 -0.09
N TRP A 125 -27.41 5.83 0.93
CA TRP A 125 -26.79 5.38 2.17
C TRP A 125 -27.74 5.54 3.34
N VAL A 126 -27.76 4.53 4.22
CA VAL A 126 -28.62 4.46 5.42
C VAL A 126 -27.82 3.90 6.61
N VAL A 127 -28.31 4.08 7.84
CA VAL A 127 -27.69 3.51 9.05
C VAL A 127 -28.54 2.35 9.57
N ALA A 128 -28.04 1.12 9.52
CA ALA A 128 -28.68 -0.04 10.17
C ALA A 128 -28.31 -0.09 11.66
N TYR A 129 -29.32 -0.11 12.53
CA TYR A 129 -29.13 -0.03 13.98
C TYR A 129 -29.79 -1.18 14.75
N LYS A 130 -30.57 -2.06 14.09
CA LYS A 130 -31.18 -3.24 14.72
C LYS A 130 -31.36 -4.36 13.70
N LYS A 131 -30.96 -5.59 14.04
CA LYS A 131 -31.25 -6.81 13.24
C LYS A 131 -32.60 -7.40 13.65
N MET A 132 -33.44 -7.72 12.67
CA MET A 132 -34.78 -8.28 12.84
C MET A 132 -34.95 -9.50 11.92
N GLY A 133 -34.49 -10.67 12.36
CA GLY A 133 -34.53 -11.89 11.54
C GLY A 133 -33.74 -11.72 10.24
N LYS A 134 -34.45 -11.69 9.10
CA LYS A 134 -33.88 -11.49 7.74
C LYS A 134 -33.96 -10.03 7.27
N ASP A 135 -33.99 -9.07 8.18
CA ASP A 135 -34.13 -7.64 7.90
C ASP A 135 -33.30 -6.79 8.89
N PHE A 136 -33.16 -5.50 8.58
CA PHE A 136 -32.60 -4.49 9.45
C PHE A 136 -33.55 -3.30 9.60
N TYR A 137 -33.65 -2.75 10.81
CA TYR A 137 -34.18 -1.40 10.97
C TYR A 137 -33.10 -0.37 10.68
N ILE A 138 -33.50 0.66 9.92
CA ILE A 138 -32.62 1.69 9.40
C ILE A 138 -33.03 3.10 9.80
N LEU A 139 -32.03 3.98 9.90
CA LEU A 139 -32.19 5.42 9.84
C LEU A 139 -31.89 5.85 8.42
N ASP A 140 -32.86 6.51 7.80
CA ASP A 140 -32.82 6.91 6.39
C ASP A 140 -32.67 8.43 6.30
N PRO A 141 -31.60 8.96 5.66
CA PRO A 141 -31.36 10.39 5.58
C PRO A 141 -32.25 11.09 4.55
N TRP A 142 -33.06 10.37 3.77
CA TRP A 142 -33.83 10.98 2.68
C TRP A 142 -35.09 11.73 3.12
N PRO A 143 -36.01 11.16 3.94
CA PRO A 143 -37.31 11.78 4.19
C PRO A 143 -37.20 13.11 4.94
N HIS A 144 -37.97 14.11 4.53
CA HIS A 144 -38.21 15.34 5.28
C HIS A 144 -39.71 15.67 5.29
N PRO A 145 -40.36 15.89 6.44
CA PRO A 145 -39.82 15.75 7.81
C PRO A 145 -39.28 14.36 8.12
N THR A 146 -38.43 14.24 9.14
CA THR A 146 -37.87 12.94 9.56
C THR A 146 -38.97 12.01 10.06
N GLU A 147 -38.75 10.70 9.93
CA GLU A 147 -39.70 9.67 10.37
C GLU A 147 -39.55 9.38 11.87
N GLU A 148 -39.82 10.40 12.71
CA GLU A 148 -39.73 10.29 14.16
C GLU A 148 -40.61 9.18 14.74
N GLY A 149 -40.05 8.45 15.69
CA GLY A 149 -40.75 7.36 16.40
C GLY A 149 -41.09 6.13 15.56
N LYS A 150 -40.65 6.05 14.29
CA LYS A 150 -40.91 4.90 13.42
C LYS A 150 -39.68 3.99 13.29
N ASP A 151 -39.96 2.69 13.30
CA ASP A 151 -39.02 1.64 12.93
C ASP A 151 -39.19 1.33 11.44
N ILE A 152 -38.15 1.60 10.64
CA ILE A 152 -38.20 1.47 9.18
C ILE A 152 -37.44 0.23 8.74
N SER A 153 -38.11 -0.67 8.04
CA SER A 153 -37.53 -1.86 7.41
C SER A 153 -36.70 -1.51 6.18
N LEU A 154 -35.44 -1.97 6.15
CA LEU A 154 -34.60 -1.89 4.94
C LEU A 154 -35.23 -2.69 3.81
N MET A 155 -35.67 -3.92 4.10
CA MET A 155 -36.22 -4.81 3.08
C MET A 155 -37.49 -4.25 2.45
N SER A 156 -38.40 -3.70 3.26
CA SER A 156 -39.62 -3.09 2.73
C SER A 156 -39.35 -1.89 1.82
N ARG A 157 -38.26 -1.15 2.04
CA ARG A 157 -37.99 0.10 1.34
C ARG A 157 -37.06 -0.06 0.13
N TYR A 158 -36.01 -0.87 0.28
CA TYR A 158 -34.91 -0.91 -0.68
C TYR A 158 -34.62 -2.31 -1.23
N SER A 159 -35.31 -3.36 -0.78
CA SER A 159 -34.99 -4.71 -1.31
C SER A 159 -35.28 -4.84 -2.79
N GLN A 160 -36.34 -4.19 -3.26
CA GLN A 160 -36.86 -4.34 -4.62
C GLN A 160 -37.04 -5.82 -5.00
N GLY A 161 -37.44 -6.66 -4.04
CA GLY A 161 -37.62 -8.10 -4.22
C GLY A 161 -36.34 -8.96 -4.15
N LYS A 162 -35.16 -8.34 -4.00
CA LYS A 162 -33.89 -9.04 -3.78
C LYS A 162 -33.83 -9.60 -2.35
N GLU A 163 -33.00 -10.62 -2.13
CA GLU A 163 -32.64 -11.07 -0.78
C GLU A 163 -31.81 -10.00 -0.05
N LEU A 164 -31.88 -9.95 1.30
CA LEU A 164 -31.19 -8.94 2.11
C LEU A 164 -29.70 -8.77 1.75
N LYS A 165 -28.99 -9.88 1.60
CA LYS A 165 -27.56 -9.89 1.23
C LYS A 165 -27.26 -9.33 -0.17
N ARG A 166 -28.26 -9.29 -1.06
CA ARG A 166 -28.19 -8.72 -2.40
C ARG A 166 -28.81 -7.31 -2.50
N SER A 167 -29.53 -6.87 -1.45
CA SER A 167 -30.07 -5.51 -1.34
C SER A 167 -29.05 -4.49 -0.86
N ILE A 168 -27.93 -4.96 -0.29
CA ILE A 168 -26.85 -4.13 0.25
C ILE A 168 -25.68 -4.19 -0.74
N THR A 169 -25.26 -3.04 -1.27
CA THR A 169 -24.21 -2.94 -2.30
C THR A 169 -22.87 -2.48 -1.77
N ALA A 170 -22.84 -1.93 -0.54
CA ALA A 170 -21.62 -1.68 0.22
C ALA A 170 -21.92 -1.55 1.73
N VAL A 171 -20.90 -1.71 2.56
CA VAL A 171 -21.00 -1.68 4.02
C VAL A 171 -19.83 -0.92 4.60
N VAL A 172 -20.09 0.06 5.48
CA VAL A 172 -19.05 0.78 6.23
C VAL A 172 -19.23 0.51 7.72
N PHE A 173 -18.17 -0.02 8.33
CA PHE A 173 -18.09 -0.27 9.76
C PHE A 173 -17.31 0.86 10.44
N TYR A 174 -17.94 1.48 11.43
CA TYR A 174 -17.26 2.32 12.40
C TYR A 174 -17.37 1.69 13.79
N GLU A 175 -16.43 2.05 14.67
CA GLU A 175 -16.45 1.68 16.08
C GLU A 175 -16.23 2.93 16.93
N CYS A 176 -17.14 3.19 17.87
CA CYS A 176 -16.99 4.26 18.84
C CYS A 176 -16.55 3.71 20.20
N LEU A 177 -15.33 4.08 20.62
CA LEU A 177 -14.69 3.59 21.85
C LEU A 177 -15.44 4.00 23.14
N GLY A 178 -15.27 3.21 24.18
CA GLY A 178 -15.83 3.45 25.52
C GLY A 178 -15.17 4.61 26.28
N ALA A 179 -15.80 5.06 27.37
CA ALA A 179 -15.16 6.01 28.29
C ALA A 179 -14.03 5.28 29.04
N GLY A 180 -12.78 5.70 28.83
CA GLY A 180 -11.58 5.10 29.44
C GLY A 180 -10.67 4.34 28.46
N GLU A 181 -11.14 4.09 27.23
CA GLU A 181 -10.29 3.52 26.16
C GLU A 181 -9.53 4.64 25.45
N THR A 182 -8.23 4.76 25.75
CA THR A 182 -7.29 5.58 24.98
C THR A 182 -6.67 4.73 23.86
N ILE A 183 -6.27 5.35 22.74
CA ILE A 183 -5.31 4.72 21.83
C ILE A 183 -4.11 4.32 22.71
N PRO A 184 -3.68 3.04 22.72
CA PRO A 184 -2.50 2.65 23.48
C PRO A 184 -1.36 3.59 23.07
N THR A 185 -0.75 4.27 24.03
CA THR A 185 0.45 5.11 23.78
C THR A 185 1.72 4.25 23.82
N THR A 186 1.58 3.01 24.24
CA THR A 186 2.63 2.00 24.27
C THR A 186 2.15 0.76 23.53
N PRO A 187 3.03 0.10 22.76
CA PRO A 187 2.69 -1.15 22.11
C PRO A 187 2.43 -2.23 23.18
N PRO A 188 1.56 -3.22 22.91
CA PRO A 188 1.44 -4.39 23.75
C PRO A 188 2.81 -5.05 23.98
N ALA A 189 3.02 -5.63 25.16
CA ALA A 189 4.32 -6.21 25.55
C ALA A 189 4.65 -7.54 24.83
N ASP A 190 3.74 -8.09 24.03
CA ASP A 190 3.86 -9.39 23.39
C ASP A 190 4.34 -9.30 21.94
N GLY A 191 5.65 -9.09 21.75
CA GLY A 191 6.31 -9.21 20.45
C GLY A 191 6.70 -7.87 19.81
N TYR A 192 6.96 -7.90 18.51
CA TYR A 192 7.47 -6.75 17.78
C TYR A 192 6.32 -6.00 17.09
N TYR A 193 6.25 -4.69 17.32
CA TYR A 193 5.18 -3.83 16.82
C TYR A 193 5.76 -2.67 15.99
N VAL A 194 5.00 -2.27 14.97
CA VAL A 194 5.19 -1.01 14.25
C VAL A 194 4.03 -0.08 14.55
N ARG A 195 4.28 1.24 14.51
CA ARG A 195 3.26 2.26 14.68
C ARG A 195 2.89 2.83 13.32
N VAL A 196 1.61 2.97 13.01
CA VAL A 196 1.18 3.71 11.83
C VAL A 196 1.58 5.17 11.98
N ALA A 197 2.26 5.74 10.99
CA ALA A 197 2.74 7.10 11.04
C ALA A 197 1.60 8.12 11.26
N ASP A 198 1.90 9.20 11.95
CA ASP A 198 0.95 10.30 12.16
C ASP A 198 0.63 11.02 10.84
N GLY A 199 -0.55 11.63 10.75
CA GLY A 199 -0.96 12.45 9.58
C GLY A 199 -1.53 11.66 8.39
N LEU A 200 -1.89 10.38 8.57
CA LEU A 200 -2.64 9.61 7.58
C LEU A 200 -4.14 9.76 7.81
N ASP A 201 -4.71 10.88 7.35
CA ASP A 201 -6.12 11.25 7.57
C ASP A 201 -7.11 10.22 7.01
N ALA A 202 -6.72 9.51 5.95
CA ALA A 202 -7.52 8.45 5.33
C ALA A 202 -7.24 7.05 5.89
N GLY A 203 -6.34 6.91 6.87
CA GLY A 203 -5.85 5.64 7.43
C GLY A 203 -4.95 4.84 6.48
N LEU A 204 -4.19 3.91 7.04
CA LEU A 204 -3.31 2.98 6.32
C LEU A 204 -4.06 1.71 5.95
N ARG A 205 -4.09 1.34 4.66
CA ARG A 205 -4.76 0.10 4.22
C ARG A 205 -3.96 -1.13 4.63
N LEU A 206 -4.60 -2.03 5.37
CA LEU A 206 -4.20 -3.43 5.52
C LEU A 206 -4.74 -4.20 4.32
N ARG A 207 -3.87 -4.91 3.61
CA ARG A 207 -4.19 -5.51 2.31
C ARG A 207 -4.05 -7.02 2.29
N SER A 208 -4.78 -7.66 1.38
CA SER A 208 -4.74 -9.12 1.21
C SER A 208 -3.42 -9.61 0.60
N ALA A 209 -2.71 -8.75 -0.13
CA ALA A 209 -1.37 -9.02 -0.64
C ALA A 209 -0.47 -7.78 -0.55
N ALA A 210 0.84 -7.99 -0.70
CA ALA A 210 1.87 -6.95 -0.74
C ALA A 210 1.83 -6.13 -2.05
N SER A 211 0.72 -5.44 -2.31
CA SER A 211 0.51 -4.64 -3.52
C SER A 211 -0.62 -3.62 -3.33
N THR A 212 -0.46 -2.43 -3.90
CA THR A 212 -1.51 -1.38 -3.91
C THR A 212 -2.74 -1.75 -4.74
N ALA A 213 -2.63 -2.76 -5.60
CA ALA A 213 -3.73 -3.26 -6.44
C ALA A 213 -4.58 -4.34 -5.74
N SER A 214 -4.13 -4.87 -4.59
CA SER A 214 -4.86 -5.92 -3.87
C SER A 214 -5.97 -5.38 -2.99
N ASP A 215 -6.93 -6.24 -2.66
CA ASP A 215 -8.08 -5.89 -1.83
C ASP A 215 -7.67 -5.34 -0.47
N THR A 216 -8.45 -4.37 0.02
CA THR A 216 -8.31 -3.84 1.38
C THR A 216 -9.05 -4.75 2.35
N VAL A 217 -8.31 -5.29 3.31
CA VAL A 217 -8.80 -6.19 4.37
C VAL A 217 -9.23 -5.38 5.59
N ALA A 218 -8.51 -4.30 5.92
CA ALA A 218 -8.87 -3.36 6.98
C ALA A 218 -8.23 -1.98 6.73
N LEU A 219 -8.63 -0.99 7.51
CA LEU A 219 -8.02 0.34 7.51
C LEU A 219 -7.49 0.66 8.91
N GLU A 220 -6.19 0.88 9.01
CA GLU A 220 -5.47 1.15 10.26
C GLU A 220 -5.38 2.65 10.52
N ALA A 221 -5.70 3.09 11.73
CA ALA A 221 -5.64 4.50 12.10
C ALA A 221 -4.20 5.00 12.26
N SER A 222 -3.97 6.30 12.05
CA SER A 222 -2.72 6.96 12.48
C SER A 222 -2.43 6.65 13.94
N GLY A 223 -1.19 6.33 14.26
CA GLY A 223 -0.75 5.95 15.59
C GLY A 223 -1.15 4.54 16.06
N ALA A 224 -1.86 3.75 15.24
CA ALA A 224 -2.19 2.37 15.59
C ALA A 224 -0.93 1.49 15.69
N PHE A 225 -0.89 0.59 16.67
CA PHE A 225 0.16 -0.41 16.77
C PHE A 225 -0.25 -1.69 16.04
N LEU A 226 0.60 -2.12 15.10
CA LEU A 226 0.40 -3.32 14.30
C LEU A 226 1.47 -4.34 14.68
N LYS A 227 1.04 -5.54 15.06
CA LYS A 227 1.96 -6.62 15.41
C LYS A 227 2.62 -7.10 14.14
N VAL A 228 3.94 -7.09 14.08
CA VAL A 228 4.67 -7.68 12.96
C VAL A 228 4.60 -9.19 13.08
N ILE A 229 4.14 -9.85 12.01
CA ILE A 229 3.95 -11.31 11.97
C ILE A 229 5.11 -12.01 11.26
N GLU A 230 5.79 -11.30 10.37
CA GLU A 230 7.08 -11.77 9.86
C GLU A 230 8.20 -11.59 10.91
N SER A 231 9.38 -12.15 10.65
CA SER A 231 10.49 -12.04 11.60
C SER A 231 10.93 -10.57 11.76
N GLU A 232 11.32 -10.17 12.97
CA GLU A 232 11.80 -8.80 13.23
C GLU A 232 12.99 -8.46 12.33
N ALA A 233 13.90 -9.41 12.10
CA ALA A 233 15.05 -9.23 11.21
C ALA A 233 14.64 -8.92 9.75
N THR A 234 13.50 -9.45 9.29
CA THR A 234 12.94 -9.18 7.95
C THR A 234 12.12 -7.90 7.90
N ALA A 235 11.42 -7.58 8.99
CA ALA A 235 10.54 -6.42 9.07
C ALA A 235 11.29 -5.10 9.26
N ARG A 236 12.25 -5.08 10.20
CA ARG A 236 12.98 -3.86 10.58
C ARG A 236 13.59 -3.08 9.41
N PRO A 237 14.21 -3.69 8.38
CA PRO A 237 14.75 -2.95 7.24
C PRO A 237 13.70 -2.39 6.27
N LYS A 238 12.43 -2.82 6.36
CA LYS A 238 11.34 -2.37 5.48
C LYS A 238 10.65 -1.09 6.00
N ILE A 239 10.70 -0.85 7.30
CA ILE A 239 9.98 0.24 7.98
C ILE A 239 10.42 1.59 7.39
N GLY A 240 9.44 2.40 6.98
CA GLY A 240 9.67 3.71 6.38
C GLY A 240 10.13 3.68 4.92
N ILE A 241 10.29 2.50 4.29
CA ILE A 241 10.83 2.39 2.92
C ILE A 241 9.71 2.29 1.88
N PHE A 242 9.78 3.13 0.85
CA PHE A 242 8.83 3.15 -0.27
C PHE A 242 8.80 1.81 -1.02
N ASP A 243 7.60 1.41 -1.43
CA ASP A 243 7.27 0.14 -2.11
C ASP A 243 7.63 -1.15 -1.33
N GLN A 244 7.95 -1.02 -0.03
CA GLN A 244 8.09 -2.17 0.86
C GLN A 244 6.79 -2.47 1.60
N TRP A 245 6.58 -3.75 1.91
CA TRP A 245 5.36 -4.24 2.54
C TRP A 245 5.67 -5.05 3.78
N LEU A 246 4.97 -4.72 4.87
CA LEU A 246 5.08 -5.41 6.15
C LEU A 246 3.90 -6.32 6.35
N ARG A 247 4.17 -7.60 6.65
CA ARG A 247 3.12 -8.52 7.07
C ARG A 247 2.83 -8.30 8.55
N VAL A 248 1.61 -7.85 8.83
CA VAL A 248 1.20 -7.43 10.17
C VAL A 248 -0.14 -8.05 10.55
N ARG A 249 -0.44 -7.99 11.85
CA ARG A 249 -1.74 -8.26 12.43
C ARG A 249 -2.22 -7.03 13.18
N ASP A 250 -3.45 -6.62 12.92
CA ASP A 250 -4.07 -5.50 13.60
C ASP A 250 -4.52 -5.89 15.04
N GLY A 251 -5.02 -4.90 15.79
CA GLY A 251 -5.55 -5.11 17.14
C GLY A 251 -6.83 -5.97 17.21
N ASN A 252 -7.47 -6.25 16.08
CA ASN A 252 -8.67 -7.10 15.97
C ASN A 252 -8.33 -8.55 15.58
N GLY A 253 -7.05 -8.84 15.33
CA GLY A 253 -6.57 -10.16 14.93
C GLY A 253 -6.56 -10.41 13.42
N LEU A 254 -6.85 -9.40 12.59
CA LEU A 254 -6.78 -9.50 11.13
C LEU A 254 -5.34 -9.42 10.66
N GLU A 255 -4.93 -10.38 9.84
CA GLU A 255 -3.62 -10.38 9.20
C GLU A 255 -3.68 -9.83 7.77
N GLY A 256 -2.62 -9.15 7.37
CA GLY A 256 -2.47 -8.66 6.00
C GLY A 256 -1.14 -7.94 5.81
N TYR A 257 -1.09 -7.13 4.76
CA TYR A 257 0.09 -6.37 4.39
C TYR A 257 -0.19 -4.88 4.46
N VAL A 258 0.67 -4.13 5.14
CA VAL A 258 0.65 -2.66 5.11
C VAL A 258 1.84 -2.12 4.33
N ALA A 259 1.63 -0.99 3.68
CA ALA A 259 2.69 -0.23 3.03
C ALA A 259 3.68 0.27 4.10
N ALA A 260 4.91 -0.19 4.03
CA ALA A 260 5.91 0.00 5.07
C ALA A 260 6.39 1.46 5.18
N TRP A 261 6.26 2.25 4.10
CA TRP A 261 6.53 3.69 4.08
C TRP A 261 5.54 4.55 4.85
N TYR A 262 4.48 3.95 5.41
CA TYR A 262 3.48 4.62 6.23
C TYR A 262 3.49 4.13 7.69
N VAL A 263 4.52 3.39 8.09
CA VAL A 263 4.71 2.96 9.48
C VAL A 263 6.11 3.31 9.97
N GLU A 264 6.22 3.49 11.28
CA GLU A 264 7.44 3.80 12.01
C GLU A 264 7.68 2.78 13.13
N ASN A 265 8.86 2.81 13.74
CA ASN A 265 9.16 1.96 14.89
C ASN A 265 8.25 2.32 16.07
N ALA A 266 7.65 1.31 16.71
CA ALA A 266 6.90 1.53 17.95
C ALA A 266 7.86 1.90 19.10
N PRO A 267 7.48 2.84 20.01
CA PRO A 267 8.27 3.16 21.19
C PRO A 267 8.45 1.92 22.07
N SER A 268 9.68 1.45 22.26
CA SER A 268 9.95 0.21 23.00
C SER A 268 9.78 0.41 24.51
N GLY A 269 8.85 -0.32 25.12
CA GLY A 269 8.96 -0.69 26.53
C GLY A 269 10.09 -1.70 26.69
N SER A 270 11.08 -1.38 27.52
CA SER A 270 12.32 -2.12 27.71
C SER A 270 12.11 -3.62 27.92
N THR A 271 12.45 -4.43 26.92
CA THR A 271 13.15 -5.69 27.14
C THR A 271 14.28 -5.77 26.12
N THR A 272 15.51 -5.77 26.61
CA THR A 272 16.67 -6.20 25.83
C THR A 272 16.57 -7.72 25.66
N PRO A 273 16.67 -8.25 24.43
CA PRO A 273 17.48 -9.45 24.25
C PRO A 273 18.54 -9.26 23.17
N ALA A 274 19.77 -9.62 23.57
CA ALA A 274 20.94 -10.03 22.79
C ALA A 274 21.34 -9.18 21.57
N THR A 275 22.52 -8.57 21.70
CA THR A 275 23.45 -8.25 20.61
C THR A 275 23.27 -9.20 19.42
N PRO A 276 22.97 -8.70 18.21
CA PRO A 276 22.98 -9.52 17.02
C PRO A 276 24.37 -10.16 16.94
N THR A 277 24.42 -11.49 16.96
CA THR A 277 25.59 -12.19 16.45
C THR A 277 25.72 -11.76 15.00
N GLU A 278 26.84 -11.11 14.71
CA GLU A 278 27.24 -10.68 13.38
C GLU A 278 26.90 -11.78 12.37
N PRO A 279 26.14 -11.51 11.29
CA PRO A 279 25.98 -12.49 10.22
C PRO A 279 27.39 -12.89 9.75
N PRO A 280 27.62 -14.17 9.41
CA PRO A 280 28.96 -14.65 9.11
C PRO A 280 29.57 -13.72 8.06
N VAL A 281 30.65 -13.05 8.46
CA VAL A 281 31.56 -12.36 7.56
C VAL A 281 32.03 -13.42 6.58
N ASN A 282 31.36 -13.50 5.43
CA ASN A 282 31.97 -14.16 4.28
C ASN A 282 33.32 -13.46 4.07
N PRO A 283 34.41 -14.21 3.86
CA PRO A 283 35.73 -13.60 3.64
C PRO A 283 35.62 -12.57 2.51
N PRO A 284 36.47 -11.53 2.47
CA PRO A 284 36.39 -10.53 1.43
C PRO A 284 36.44 -11.22 0.08
N ALA A 285 35.32 -11.14 -0.65
CA ALA A 285 35.28 -11.50 -2.05
C ALA A 285 36.42 -10.71 -2.72
N THR A 286 37.25 -11.39 -3.51
CA THR A 286 38.27 -10.72 -4.31
C THR A 286 37.63 -9.51 -5.00
N PRO A 287 38.20 -8.30 -4.89
CA PRO A 287 37.60 -7.12 -5.49
C PRO A 287 37.31 -7.40 -6.97
N PRO A 288 36.10 -7.07 -7.45
CA PRO A 288 35.63 -7.46 -8.77
C PRO A 288 36.63 -6.98 -9.82
N LYS A 289 36.99 -7.87 -10.76
CA LYS A 289 38.00 -7.54 -11.75
C LYS A 289 37.46 -6.48 -12.70
N ARG A 290 38.06 -5.28 -12.67
CA ARG A 290 37.76 -4.21 -13.62
C ARG A 290 38.78 -4.16 -14.76
N ILE A 291 38.31 -3.81 -15.95
CA ILE A 291 39.09 -3.71 -17.19
C ILE A 291 39.30 -2.26 -17.63
N ARG A 292 38.64 -1.29 -16.99
CA ARG A 292 38.71 0.14 -17.27
C ARG A 292 38.58 0.95 -15.98
N LYS A 293 38.96 2.23 -16.04
CA LYS A 293 38.80 3.20 -14.96
C LYS A 293 37.32 3.49 -14.70
N SER A 294 36.97 3.79 -13.44
CA SER A 294 35.65 4.30 -13.07
C SER A 294 35.61 5.82 -13.19
N VAL A 295 34.43 6.37 -13.44
CA VAL A 295 34.06 7.73 -13.09
C VAL A 295 34.24 8.00 -11.59
N ALA A 296 34.13 6.96 -10.76
CA ALA A 296 34.32 7.04 -9.32
C ALA A 296 35.78 6.93 -8.83
N ASP A 297 36.76 6.76 -9.72
CA ASP A 297 38.18 6.68 -9.32
C ASP A 297 38.58 7.97 -8.58
N GLY A 298 39.04 7.86 -7.33
CA GLY A 298 39.35 9.01 -6.47
C GLY A 298 38.19 9.54 -5.63
N LEU A 299 37.01 8.91 -5.69
CA LEU A 299 35.83 9.26 -4.89
C LEU A 299 35.55 8.24 -3.77
N GLU A 300 36.50 7.40 -3.41
CA GLU A 300 36.30 6.26 -2.49
C GLU A 300 35.78 6.68 -1.11
N ASN A 301 36.21 7.86 -0.64
CA ASN A 301 35.85 8.40 0.67
C ASN A 301 34.57 9.25 0.66
N ILE A 302 33.92 9.44 -0.49
CA ILE A 302 32.68 10.23 -0.57
C ILE A 302 31.52 9.43 0.01
N PRO A 303 30.78 9.96 1.00
CA PRO A 303 29.59 9.29 1.54
C PRO A 303 28.54 9.03 0.48
N THR A 304 27.85 7.89 0.58
CA THR A 304 26.72 7.56 -0.29
C THR A 304 25.57 8.53 -0.06
N GLU A 305 25.17 8.71 1.20
CA GLU A 305 24.04 9.54 1.62
C GLU A 305 24.26 11.04 1.40
N ALA A 306 23.16 11.78 1.23
CA ALA A 306 23.22 13.24 1.23
C ALA A 306 23.73 13.77 2.59
N PRO A 307 24.59 14.80 2.59
CA PRO A 307 24.96 15.53 3.81
C PRO A 307 23.71 15.96 4.58
N ALA A 308 23.76 15.93 5.91
CA ALA A 308 22.58 16.16 6.76
C ALA A 308 21.88 17.51 6.47
N ASP A 309 22.64 18.56 6.15
CA ASP A 309 22.15 19.90 5.78
C ASP A 309 21.56 19.98 4.36
N LYS A 310 21.71 18.92 3.55
CA LYS A 310 21.21 18.80 2.18
C LYS A 310 20.12 17.72 2.04
N ARG A 311 19.73 17.06 3.13
CA ARG A 311 18.63 16.09 3.11
C ARG A 311 17.29 16.80 2.90
N LEU A 312 16.45 16.20 2.09
CA LEU A 312 15.12 16.69 1.77
C LEU A 312 14.10 16.06 2.73
N THR A 313 13.23 16.89 3.30
CA THR A 313 12.07 16.45 4.09
C THR A 313 10.81 16.96 3.39
N PRO A 314 10.17 16.14 2.55
CA PRO A 314 8.93 16.53 1.89
C PRO A 314 7.83 16.85 2.91
N ALA A 315 6.92 17.76 2.55
CA ALA A 315 5.70 17.96 3.33
C ALA A 315 4.87 16.67 3.36
N ALA A 316 4.14 16.42 4.46
CA ALA A 316 3.36 15.19 4.63
C ALA A 316 2.31 14.96 3.54
N ASN A 317 1.82 16.03 2.91
CA ASN A 317 0.85 15.99 1.81
C ASN A 317 1.49 16.02 0.42
N ALA A 318 2.81 15.86 0.31
CA ALA A 318 3.49 15.86 -0.97
C ALA A 318 3.13 14.61 -1.79
N SER A 319 3.31 14.70 -3.11
CA SER A 319 3.02 13.57 -3.99
C SER A 319 3.94 12.37 -3.72
N ALA A 320 3.49 11.15 -4.02
CA ALA A 320 4.31 9.95 -3.89
C ALA A 320 5.64 10.07 -4.67
N THR A 321 5.61 10.69 -5.86
CA THR A 321 6.80 10.96 -6.66
C THR A 321 7.76 11.93 -5.96
N THR A 322 7.25 12.92 -5.24
CA THR A 322 8.07 13.86 -4.46
C THR A 322 8.74 13.14 -3.29
N HIS A 323 8.02 12.28 -2.58
CA HIS A 323 8.59 11.44 -1.52
C HIS A 323 9.67 10.50 -2.05
N LEU A 324 9.38 9.79 -3.14
CA LEU A 324 10.35 8.90 -3.79
C LEU A 324 11.64 9.62 -4.20
N ALA A 325 11.52 10.78 -4.85
CA ALA A 325 12.69 11.55 -5.26
C ALA A 325 13.52 12.04 -4.06
N ALA A 326 12.86 12.45 -2.97
CA ALA A 326 13.54 12.85 -1.74
C ALA A 326 14.24 11.67 -1.05
N ASP A 327 13.61 10.50 -0.99
CA ASP A 327 14.20 9.30 -0.39
C ASP A 327 15.44 8.84 -1.16
N ILE A 328 15.36 8.82 -2.49
CA ILE A 328 16.51 8.50 -3.37
C ILE A 328 17.64 9.52 -3.18
N TRP A 329 17.31 10.81 -3.16
CA TRP A 329 18.31 11.85 -2.90
C TRP A 329 18.92 11.71 -1.51
N ASN A 330 18.13 11.45 -0.47
CA ASN A 330 18.65 11.31 0.88
C ASN A 330 19.61 10.11 0.99
N ARG A 331 19.28 9.01 0.32
CA ARG A 331 20.08 7.78 0.32
C ARG A 331 21.36 7.89 -0.51
N TYR A 332 21.32 8.56 -1.67
CA TYR A 332 22.44 8.55 -2.63
C TYR A 332 23.03 9.93 -2.95
N GLY A 333 22.46 11.01 -2.44
CA GLY A 333 22.75 12.38 -2.89
C GLY A 333 24.20 12.82 -2.70
N GLY A 334 24.92 12.28 -1.73
CA GLY A 334 26.35 12.55 -1.57
C GLY A 334 27.16 12.02 -2.74
N LEU A 335 26.95 10.74 -3.06
CA LEU A 335 27.62 10.07 -4.18
C LEU A 335 27.12 10.57 -5.54
N LEU A 336 25.81 10.74 -5.71
CA LEU A 336 25.23 11.27 -6.95
C LEU A 336 25.78 12.66 -7.26
N ASN A 337 25.90 13.54 -6.26
CA ASN A 337 26.44 14.88 -6.48
C ASN A 337 27.92 14.85 -6.93
N ALA A 338 28.73 13.97 -6.33
CA ALA A 338 30.13 13.83 -6.71
C ALA A 338 30.30 13.24 -8.12
N LEU A 339 29.61 12.15 -8.43
CA LEU A 339 29.65 11.52 -9.76
C LEU A 339 29.11 12.45 -10.86
N SER A 340 28.00 13.15 -10.57
CA SER A 340 27.45 14.17 -11.46
C SER A 340 28.43 15.33 -11.71
N GLY A 341 29.24 15.70 -10.71
CA GLY A 341 30.30 16.69 -10.86
C GLY A 341 31.37 16.27 -11.87
N VAL A 342 31.77 14.99 -11.87
CA VAL A 342 32.74 14.44 -12.83
C VAL A 342 32.19 14.51 -14.27
N LEU A 343 30.91 14.17 -14.46
CA LEU A 343 30.28 14.13 -15.79
C LEU A 343 29.63 15.45 -16.23
N SER A 344 29.61 16.47 -15.37
CA SER A 344 28.91 17.75 -15.62
C SER A 344 27.42 17.60 -15.95
N ILE A 345 26.72 16.71 -15.24
CA ILE A 345 25.26 16.51 -15.36
C ILE A 345 24.53 16.97 -14.10
N GLN A 346 23.22 17.20 -14.19
CA GLN A 346 22.42 17.53 -13.01
C GLN A 346 22.13 16.27 -12.17
N PRO A 347 22.40 16.24 -10.85
CA PRO A 347 22.15 15.07 -10.00
C PRO A 347 20.70 14.59 -10.00
N GLY A 348 19.74 15.52 -10.19
CA GLY A 348 18.33 15.20 -10.34
C GLY A 348 18.02 14.26 -11.51
N THR A 349 18.87 14.22 -12.54
CA THR A 349 18.77 13.27 -13.66
C THR A 349 18.98 11.84 -13.17
N ALA A 350 20.01 11.62 -12.35
CA ALA A 350 20.28 10.30 -11.79
C ALA A 350 19.19 9.89 -10.78
N VAL A 351 18.69 10.83 -9.98
CA VAL A 351 17.52 10.59 -9.10
C VAL A 351 16.32 10.14 -9.93
N ALA A 352 16.02 10.80 -11.05
CA ALA A 352 14.90 10.45 -11.92
C ALA A 352 15.08 9.06 -12.56
N VAL A 353 16.29 8.71 -13.00
CA VAL A 353 16.60 7.36 -13.51
C VAL A 353 16.38 6.32 -12.41
N LEU A 354 16.97 6.49 -11.24
CA LEU A 354 16.77 5.55 -10.13
C LEU A 354 15.30 5.40 -9.74
N ALA A 355 14.53 6.50 -9.79
CA ALA A 355 13.10 6.51 -9.49
C ALA A 355 12.28 5.67 -10.47
N ILE A 356 12.57 5.75 -11.78
CA ILE A 356 11.82 5.00 -12.80
C ILE A 356 12.18 3.52 -12.83
N GLU A 357 13.45 3.18 -12.51
CA GLU A 357 13.96 1.82 -12.64
C GLU A 357 13.47 0.90 -11.51
N SER A 358 13.95 1.13 -10.29
CA SER A 358 13.65 0.27 -9.12
C SER A 358 13.06 1.07 -7.95
N GLY A 359 12.70 2.33 -8.16
CA GLY A 359 12.44 3.27 -7.06
C GLY A 359 13.69 3.52 -6.20
N GLY A 360 14.88 3.39 -6.80
CA GLY A 360 16.18 3.50 -6.17
C GLY A 360 16.50 2.41 -5.15
N GLN A 361 15.84 1.25 -5.19
CA GLN A 361 16.14 0.15 -4.27
C GLN A 361 17.26 -0.73 -4.84
N ALA A 362 18.38 -0.79 -4.12
CA ALA A 362 19.51 -1.64 -4.49
C ALA A 362 19.29 -3.13 -4.16
N PHE A 363 18.64 -3.38 -3.02
CA PHE A 363 18.42 -4.70 -2.46
C PHE A 363 16.95 -4.88 -2.07
N GLY A 364 16.45 -6.10 -2.27
CA GLY A 364 15.17 -6.54 -1.73
C GLY A 364 15.25 -6.84 -0.23
N PRO A 365 14.10 -7.15 0.40
CA PRO A 365 14.04 -7.35 1.85
C PRO A 365 14.80 -8.55 2.38
N ASP A 366 15.11 -9.51 1.52
CA ASP A 366 15.93 -10.68 1.83
C ASP A 366 17.43 -10.39 1.68
N GLY A 367 17.80 -9.12 1.48
CA GLY A 367 19.18 -8.67 1.30
C GLY A 367 19.74 -8.97 -0.09
N ARG A 368 18.98 -9.62 -0.98
CA ARG A 368 19.44 -9.92 -2.34
C ARG A 368 19.24 -8.72 -3.24
N MET A 369 20.14 -8.55 -4.21
CA MET A 369 20.03 -7.49 -5.22
C MET A 369 18.68 -7.55 -5.94
N ILE A 370 18.10 -6.37 -6.21
CA ILE A 370 16.91 -6.26 -7.07
C ILE A 370 17.29 -6.65 -8.49
N ILE A 371 16.56 -7.60 -9.08
CA ILE A 371 16.80 -8.07 -10.45
C ILE A 371 15.51 -8.19 -11.24
N ARG A 372 15.64 -8.26 -12.57
CA ARG A 372 14.58 -8.72 -13.46
C ARG A 372 15.18 -9.63 -14.51
N PHE A 373 14.62 -10.82 -14.67
CA PHE A 373 15.10 -11.82 -15.62
C PHE A 373 14.38 -11.73 -16.95
N GLU A 374 15.12 -11.52 -18.02
CA GLU A 374 14.59 -11.30 -19.35
C GLU A 374 14.69 -12.58 -20.21
N ASN A 375 13.61 -13.36 -20.28
CA ASN A 375 13.58 -14.65 -21.00
C ASN A 375 14.09 -14.55 -22.45
N HIS A 376 13.72 -13.46 -23.12
CA HIS A 376 14.08 -13.24 -24.52
C HIS A 376 15.56 -12.92 -24.74
N LEU A 377 16.25 -12.38 -23.73
CA LEU A 377 17.69 -12.23 -23.71
C LEU A 377 18.37 -13.55 -23.38
N PHE A 378 17.81 -14.33 -22.44
CA PHE A 378 18.32 -15.68 -22.17
C PHE A 378 18.21 -16.58 -23.40
N TYR A 379 17.17 -16.40 -24.21
CA TYR A 379 17.08 -17.00 -25.53
C TYR A 379 18.21 -16.53 -26.45
N GLN A 380 18.50 -15.24 -26.51
CA GLN A 380 19.54 -14.69 -27.38
C GLN A 380 20.95 -15.20 -27.01
N TYR A 381 21.24 -15.35 -25.72
CA TYR A 381 22.55 -15.79 -25.24
C TYR A 381 22.70 -17.31 -25.17
N TRP A 382 21.64 -18.06 -24.86
CA TRP A 382 21.68 -19.51 -24.68
C TRP A 382 20.60 -20.26 -25.47
N GLY A 383 19.34 -19.82 -25.38
CA GLY A 383 18.20 -20.59 -25.88
C GLY A 383 18.16 -20.81 -27.39
N LYS A 384 18.66 -19.88 -28.21
CA LYS A 384 18.71 -20.01 -29.67
C LYS A 384 19.54 -21.20 -30.14
N ASN A 385 20.55 -21.58 -29.36
CA ASN A 385 21.42 -22.73 -29.62
C ASN A 385 20.96 -23.99 -28.85
N ASN A 386 19.98 -23.86 -27.96
CA ASN A 386 19.46 -24.92 -27.08
C ASN A 386 17.93 -25.00 -27.16
N LEU A 387 17.36 -24.81 -28.36
CA LEU A 387 15.94 -24.49 -28.54
C LEU A 387 15.00 -25.51 -27.90
N ALA A 388 15.28 -26.81 -28.05
CA ALA A 388 14.46 -27.87 -27.46
C ALA A 388 14.39 -27.77 -25.93
N LYS A 389 15.53 -27.49 -25.27
CA LYS A 389 15.61 -27.34 -23.82
C LYS A 389 15.04 -26.00 -23.36
N PHE A 390 15.25 -24.92 -24.13
CA PHE A 390 14.66 -23.62 -23.84
C PHE A 390 13.13 -23.69 -23.84
N ASN A 391 12.52 -24.26 -24.90
CA ASN A 391 11.07 -24.35 -25.04
C ASN A 391 10.40 -25.26 -24.00
N GLN A 392 11.16 -26.10 -23.30
CA GLN A 392 10.64 -26.86 -22.16
C GLN A 392 10.38 -25.96 -20.95
N HIS A 393 11.16 -24.91 -20.76
CA HIS A 393 11.23 -24.17 -19.51
C HIS A 393 10.88 -22.68 -19.61
N PHE A 394 11.01 -22.08 -20.80
CA PHE A 394 10.83 -20.66 -21.02
C PHE A 394 9.99 -20.40 -22.26
N ALA A 395 9.18 -19.35 -22.20
CA ALA A 395 8.46 -18.81 -23.33
C ALA A 395 8.43 -17.28 -23.24
N PHE A 396 8.25 -16.63 -24.39
CA PHE A 396 8.03 -15.19 -24.53
C PHE A 396 7.23 -14.93 -25.81
N ASN A 397 6.68 -13.73 -25.97
CA ASN A 397 5.95 -13.35 -27.19
C ASN A 397 6.92 -13.21 -28.37
N ALA A 398 6.74 -14.02 -29.42
CA ALA A 398 7.64 -14.02 -30.58
C ALA A 398 7.63 -12.70 -31.38
N THR A 399 6.51 -11.99 -31.40
CA THR A 399 6.35 -10.71 -32.11
C THR A 399 6.90 -9.56 -31.28
N GLN A 400 6.59 -9.53 -29.98
CA GLN A 400 7.03 -8.51 -29.05
C GLN A 400 7.89 -9.14 -27.96
N ARG A 401 9.18 -9.35 -28.27
CA ARG A 401 10.07 -10.25 -27.51
C ARG A 401 10.21 -9.91 -26.02
N TRP A 402 10.05 -8.64 -25.65
CA TRP A 402 10.12 -8.19 -24.25
C TRP A 402 8.81 -8.39 -23.45
N THR A 403 7.78 -9.03 -24.02
CA THR A 403 6.50 -9.29 -23.34
C THR A 403 6.15 -10.77 -23.28
N GLY A 404 5.18 -11.12 -22.42
CA GLY A 404 4.65 -12.48 -22.31
C GLY A 404 5.66 -13.50 -21.78
N HIS A 405 6.61 -13.08 -20.94
CA HIS A 405 7.61 -13.96 -20.37
C HIS A 405 6.96 -14.96 -19.41
N LYS A 406 7.17 -16.24 -19.68
CA LYS A 406 6.69 -17.35 -18.86
C LYS A 406 7.78 -18.36 -18.61
N TRP A 407 7.69 -19.04 -17.49
CA TRP A 407 8.65 -20.07 -17.14
C TRP A 407 8.04 -21.24 -16.36
N ARG A 408 8.78 -22.35 -16.29
CA ARG A 408 8.48 -23.50 -15.42
C ARG A 408 9.73 -24.34 -15.18
N SER A 409 9.91 -24.82 -13.95
CA SER A 409 11.03 -25.71 -13.59
C SER A 409 10.81 -27.14 -14.07
N ASN A 410 9.57 -27.62 -14.08
CA ASN A 410 9.19 -28.94 -14.62
C ASN A 410 8.68 -28.81 -16.07
N PRO A 411 9.26 -29.51 -17.06
CA PRO A 411 8.82 -29.48 -18.46
C PRO A 411 7.36 -29.89 -18.71
N THR A 412 6.74 -30.62 -17.77
CA THR A 412 5.32 -30.99 -17.85
C THR A 412 4.44 -30.20 -16.89
N GLY A 413 5.03 -29.26 -16.14
CA GLY A 413 4.32 -28.42 -15.18
C GLY A 413 3.54 -27.28 -15.85
N ALA A 414 2.72 -26.61 -15.04
CA ALA A 414 2.01 -25.40 -15.44
C ALA A 414 2.99 -24.26 -15.70
N TRP A 415 2.71 -23.45 -16.73
CA TRP A 415 3.43 -22.22 -16.99
C TRP A 415 3.11 -21.19 -15.91
N ARG A 416 4.15 -20.54 -15.39
CA ARG A 416 4.05 -19.38 -14.51
C ARG A 416 4.48 -18.13 -15.27
N ASP A 417 3.86 -17.00 -14.99
CA ASP A 417 4.33 -15.72 -15.50
C ASP A 417 5.65 -15.32 -14.79
N CYS A 418 6.57 -14.71 -15.53
CA CYS A 418 7.71 -14.00 -14.94
C CYS A 418 7.27 -12.62 -14.43
N HIS A 419 8.17 -11.88 -13.77
CA HIS A 419 7.92 -10.50 -13.34
C HIS A 419 6.82 -10.32 -12.29
N THR A 420 6.54 -11.37 -11.53
CA THR A 420 5.51 -11.36 -10.49
C THR A 420 6.02 -10.89 -9.13
N SER A 421 7.29 -11.16 -8.81
CA SER A 421 7.94 -10.75 -7.56
C SER A 421 9.45 -11.00 -7.61
N GLN A 422 10.23 -10.32 -6.77
CA GLN A 422 11.68 -10.57 -6.66
C GLN A 422 12.03 -12.02 -6.31
N ALA A 423 11.25 -12.67 -5.45
CA ALA A 423 11.45 -14.09 -5.15
C ALA A 423 11.32 -14.98 -6.40
N SER A 424 10.32 -14.69 -7.25
CA SER A 424 10.13 -15.37 -8.53
C SER A 424 11.29 -15.10 -9.47
N GLU A 425 11.75 -13.85 -9.59
CA GLU A 425 12.90 -13.47 -10.43
C GLU A 425 14.16 -14.24 -10.06
N TRP A 426 14.46 -14.34 -8.76
CA TRP A 426 15.59 -15.13 -8.27
C TRP A 426 15.41 -16.64 -8.48
N GLU A 427 14.19 -17.17 -8.40
CA GLU A 427 13.90 -18.57 -8.70
C GLU A 427 14.21 -18.87 -10.18
N VAL A 428 13.77 -17.99 -11.09
CA VAL A 428 14.05 -18.07 -12.53
C VAL A 428 15.55 -17.97 -12.81
N LEU A 429 16.23 -16.97 -12.21
CA LEU A 429 17.67 -16.78 -12.36
C LEU A 429 18.45 -18.02 -11.88
N ASN A 430 18.15 -18.54 -10.69
CA ASN A 430 18.83 -19.71 -10.16
C ASN A 430 18.66 -20.93 -11.06
N PHE A 431 17.44 -21.13 -11.58
CA PHE A 431 17.17 -22.20 -12.54
C PHE A 431 17.95 -21.98 -13.85
N ALA A 432 17.98 -20.75 -14.38
CA ALA A 432 18.72 -20.41 -15.58
C ALA A 432 20.24 -20.55 -15.38
N CYS A 433 20.77 -20.21 -14.22
CA CYS A 433 22.19 -20.39 -13.88
C CYS A 433 22.60 -21.87 -13.88
N ALA A 434 21.69 -22.77 -13.47
CA ALA A 434 21.93 -24.21 -13.57
C ALA A 434 21.95 -24.73 -15.02
N LEU A 435 21.44 -23.96 -15.99
CA LEU A 435 21.50 -24.26 -17.42
C LEU A 435 22.74 -23.63 -18.07
N ASP A 436 22.97 -22.34 -17.82
CA ASP A 436 24.13 -21.58 -18.25
C ASP A 436 24.25 -20.28 -17.43
N GLU A 437 25.20 -20.26 -16.50
CA GLU A 437 25.41 -19.14 -15.56
C GLU A 437 25.76 -17.82 -16.27
N THR A 438 26.60 -17.87 -17.30
CA THR A 438 27.05 -16.65 -17.99
C THR A 438 25.90 -16.04 -18.76
N ALA A 439 25.17 -16.83 -19.55
CA ALA A 439 24.00 -16.36 -20.29
C ALA A 439 22.90 -15.87 -19.35
N ALA A 440 22.69 -16.54 -18.20
CA ALA A 440 21.70 -16.12 -17.21
C ALA A 440 22.03 -14.72 -16.66
N LYS A 441 23.29 -14.49 -16.23
CA LYS A 441 23.72 -13.18 -15.71
C LYS A 441 23.74 -12.08 -16.78
N LEU A 442 24.01 -12.41 -18.05
CA LEU A 442 23.85 -11.45 -19.16
C LEU A 442 22.38 -11.02 -19.37
N SER A 443 21.43 -11.83 -18.90
CA SER A 443 20.00 -11.70 -19.19
C SER A 443 19.19 -11.12 -18.02
N ILE A 444 19.85 -10.52 -17.03
CA ILE A 444 19.16 -9.83 -15.94
C ILE A 444 19.55 -8.35 -15.89
N SER A 445 18.59 -7.50 -15.55
CA SER A 445 18.87 -6.17 -15.01
C SER A 445 19.25 -6.29 -13.53
N MET A 446 20.14 -5.43 -13.06
CA MET A 446 20.78 -5.54 -11.75
C MET A 446 20.72 -4.23 -10.97
N GLY A 447 20.27 -4.31 -9.72
CA GLY A 447 20.39 -3.27 -8.71
C GLY A 447 19.47 -2.06 -8.90
N ALA A 448 19.76 -1.00 -8.14
CA ALA A 448 19.01 0.24 -8.14
C ALA A 448 18.82 0.86 -9.54
N PRO A 449 19.84 0.89 -10.43
CA PRO A 449 19.69 1.43 -11.78
C PRO A 449 19.21 0.41 -12.82
N GLN A 450 18.94 -0.85 -12.43
CA GLN A 450 18.51 -1.92 -13.34
C GLN A 450 19.42 -2.09 -14.57
N ILE A 451 20.75 -2.01 -14.38
CA ILE A 451 21.70 -2.16 -15.48
C ILE A 451 21.73 -3.62 -15.93
N MET A 452 21.52 -3.84 -17.24
CA MET A 452 21.60 -5.17 -17.82
C MET A 452 23.00 -5.76 -17.74
N GLY A 453 23.12 -7.03 -17.36
CA GLY A 453 24.42 -7.71 -17.21
C GLY A 453 25.27 -7.76 -18.48
N PHE A 454 24.65 -7.69 -19.68
CA PHE A 454 25.41 -7.57 -20.94
C PHE A 454 26.19 -6.26 -21.09
N ASN A 455 25.90 -5.24 -20.25
CA ASN A 455 26.64 -3.99 -20.20
C ASN A 455 27.88 -4.06 -19.29
N ALA A 456 28.19 -5.20 -18.66
CA ALA A 456 29.30 -5.32 -17.72
C ALA A 456 30.63 -4.76 -18.26
N SER A 457 30.99 -5.07 -19.51
CA SER A 457 32.22 -4.54 -20.12
C SER A 457 32.14 -3.06 -20.52
N VAL A 458 30.93 -2.55 -20.75
CA VAL A 458 30.70 -1.11 -21.03
C VAL A 458 31.06 -0.32 -19.78
N ILE A 459 30.51 -0.73 -18.63
CA ILE A 459 30.70 -0.09 -17.32
C ILE A 459 31.98 -0.57 -16.58
N GLY A 460 32.90 -1.21 -17.32
CA GLY A 460 34.26 -1.50 -16.85
C GLY A 460 34.49 -2.79 -16.07
N TYR A 461 33.52 -3.68 -15.90
CA TYR A 461 33.74 -5.02 -15.34
C TYR A 461 34.26 -6.01 -16.39
N ALA A 462 35.09 -6.97 -15.98
CA ALA A 462 35.64 -7.98 -16.89
C ALA A 462 34.58 -8.96 -17.41
N SER A 463 33.51 -9.20 -16.63
CA SER A 463 32.42 -10.10 -17.00
C SER A 463 31.12 -9.74 -16.28
N ALA A 464 29.99 -10.28 -16.76
CA ALA A 464 28.71 -10.20 -16.06
C ALA A 464 28.75 -10.85 -14.67
N SER A 465 29.62 -11.85 -14.46
CA SER A 465 29.84 -12.44 -13.13
C SER A 465 30.55 -11.49 -12.18
N ASP A 466 31.55 -10.73 -12.66
CA ASP A 466 32.24 -9.73 -11.84
C ASP A 466 31.30 -8.57 -11.46
N MET A 467 30.51 -8.09 -12.44
CA MET A 467 29.47 -7.08 -12.19
C MET A 467 28.43 -7.60 -11.18
N PHE A 468 27.92 -8.80 -11.38
CA PHE A 468 26.95 -9.42 -10.48
C PHE A 468 27.52 -9.58 -9.06
N ALA A 469 28.77 -10.01 -8.92
CA ALA A 469 29.42 -10.14 -7.62
C ALA A 469 29.56 -8.80 -6.90
N ALA A 470 29.98 -7.75 -7.62
CA ALA A 470 30.08 -6.39 -7.08
C ALA A 470 28.71 -5.87 -6.61
N PHE A 471 27.72 -5.92 -7.51
CA PHE A 471 26.40 -5.36 -7.26
C PHE A 471 25.63 -6.15 -6.19
N SER A 472 25.92 -7.45 -6.02
CA SER A 472 25.27 -8.29 -5.00
C SER A 472 25.62 -7.89 -3.56
N VAL A 473 26.67 -7.10 -3.33
CA VAL A 473 27.15 -6.75 -1.99
C VAL A 473 27.31 -5.24 -1.75
N SER A 474 27.14 -4.42 -2.78
CA SER A 474 27.44 -2.98 -2.70
C SER A 474 26.44 -2.14 -3.51
N GLU A 475 25.54 -1.44 -2.82
CA GLU A 475 24.67 -0.44 -3.46
C GLU A 475 25.48 0.73 -4.06
N ARG A 476 26.65 1.01 -3.48
CA ARG A 476 27.58 2.00 -3.99
C ARG A 476 28.06 1.61 -5.39
N ASP A 477 28.48 0.36 -5.57
CA ASP A 477 28.94 -0.13 -6.87
C ASP A 477 27.80 -0.15 -7.89
N GLN A 478 26.57 -0.45 -7.47
CA GLN A 478 25.39 -0.32 -8.32
C GLN A 478 25.21 1.12 -8.82
N VAL A 479 25.27 2.11 -7.93
CA VAL A 479 25.12 3.53 -8.30
C VAL A 479 26.29 4.01 -9.16
N ILE A 480 27.52 3.62 -8.86
CA ILE A 480 28.70 3.93 -9.68
C ILE A 480 28.52 3.38 -11.10
N GLY A 481 28.02 2.16 -11.23
CA GLY A 481 27.78 1.54 -12.53
C GLY A 481 26.77 2.30 -13.41
N LEU A 482 25.92 3.16 -12.86
CA LEU A 482 25.03 4.04 -13.65
C LEU A 482 25.81 5.15 -14.36
N PHE A 483 26.94 5.56 -13.80
CA PHE A 483 27.77 6.66 -14.30
C PHE A 483 28.95 6.18 -15.14
N ASP A 484 29.41 4.95 -14.91
CA ASP A 484 30.39 4.25 -15.75
C ASP A 484 29.80 3.81 -17.10
#